data_AF-A0A3M1W3J8-F1
#
_entry.id   AF-A0A3M1W3J8-F1
#
_cell.length_a   1.000
_cell.length_b   1.000
_cell.length_c   1.000
_cell.angle_alpha   90.00
_cell.angle_beta   90.00
_cell.angle_gamma   90.00
#
_symmetry.space_group_name_H-M   'P 1'
#
loop_
_entity.id
_entity.type
_entity.pdbx_description
1 polymer ?
#
loop_
_entity_poly.entity_id
_entity_poly.type
_entity_poly.pdbx_seq_one_letter_code
_entity_poly.pdbx_strand_id
1 'polypeptide(L)'
;MRDRAIDETRRRRARLVAGGLCAALILMTAPVLRAAETAPGPEARKAELERLIAFDRATKLDAEQQKVMAEALSPMPAPCCSDFSAATCCCKCNLARAMWGRAKQLVLAGRSAAEVRKGVHDWLARMNPSGFAGDACHKGHCGRGVSKDGCGGMRADHITP
;
A
#
# COMPACT_ATOMS: atom_id res chain seq x y z
N MET A 1 37.08 -25.91 -42.86
CA MET A 1 37.83 -24.65 -43.09
C MET A 1 37.83 -24.40 -44.59
N ARG A 2 37.47 -23.17 -45.01
CA ARG A 2 37.65 -22.58 -46.36
C ARG A 2 36.73 -23.17 -47.46
N ASP A 3 36.01 -22.42 -48.29
CA ASP A 3 35.98 -20.98 -48.56
C ASP A 3 34.61 -20.56 -49.10
N ARG A 4 34.30 -19.29 -48.84
CA ARG A 4 33.21 -18.52 -49.41
C ARG A 4 33.56 -18.12 -50.85
N ALA A 5 32.52 -18.11 -51.67
CA ALA A 5 32.13 -17.01 -52.57
C ALA A 5 33.10 -16.57 -53.69
N ILE A 6 32.70 -16.86 -54.93
CA ILE A 6 32.86 -16.00 -56.12
C ILE A 6 31.63 -16.34 -57.00
N ASP A 7 30.59 -15.50 -57.00
CA ASP A 7 30.37 -14.45 -58.00
C ASP A 7 30.03 -15.01 -59.38
N GLU A 8 28.73 -15.07 -59.67
CA GLU A 8 28.23 -14.77 -61.01
C GLU A 8 26.77 -14.29 -60.94
N THR A 9 26.65 -13.10 -60.34
CA THR A 9 26.17 -11.93 -61.06
C THR A 9 25.52 -12.18 -62.43
N ARG A 10 24.32 -11.59 -62.59
CA ARG A 10 23.52 -11.43 -63.81
C ARG A 10 22.75 -12.66 -64.28
N ARG A 11 21.44 -12.66 -63.97
CA ARG A 11 20.44 -12.25 -64.97
C ARG A 11 19.02 -12.31 -64.40
N ARG A 12 18.33 -11.18 -64.61
CA ARG A 12 16.91 -11.07 -64.94
C ARG A 12 15.92 -10.86 -63.78
N ARG A 13 15.49 -9.59 -63.76
CA ARG A 13 14.09 -9.14 -63.79
C ARG A 13 13.48 -8.83 -62.43
N ALA A 14 13.65 -7.55 -62.08
CA ALA A 14 12.61 -6.74 -61.50
C ALA A 14 11.23 -7.06 -62.11
N ARG A 15 10.24 -7.27 -61.23
CA ARG A 15 8.84 -6.89 -61.42
C ARG A 15 8.19 -6.79 -60.04
N LEU A 16 7.75 -5.57 -59.72
CA LEU A 16 6.75 -5.25 -58.72
C LEU A 16 5.51 -6.15 -58.87
N VAL A 17 4.79 -6.41 -57.76
CA VAL A 17 3.33 -6.31 -57.53
C VAL A 17 3.12 -6.83 -56.09
N ALA A 18 3.03 -5.96 -55.08
CA ALA A 18 1.79 -5.48 -54.46
C ALA A 18 0.86 -6.59 -53.93
N GLY A 19 0.60 -6.60 -52.62
CA GLY A 19 -0.62 -7.20 -52.08
C GLY A 19 -0.44 -8.07 -50.82
N GLY A 20 -0.82 -7.51 -49.67
CA GLY A 20 -1.64 -8.18 -48.65
C GLY A 20 -1.02 -9.33 -47.86
N LEU A 21 -0.64 -9.07 -46.62
CA LEU A 21 -1.45 -9.35 -45.42
C LEU A 21 -0.57 -9.16 -44.18
N CYS A 22 -0.79 -8.06 -43.46
CA CYS A 22 -0.37 -7.92 -42.07
C CYS A 22 -1.18 -8.92 -41.21
N ALA A 23 -0.55 -10.01 -40.80
CA ALA A 23 -1.04 -10.78 -39.64
C ALA A 23 -0.55 -10.07 -38.36
N ALA A 24 -1.27 -9.03 -37.94
CA ALA A 24 -1.06 -8.41 -36.65
C ALA A 24 -1.66 -9.33 -35.56
N LEU A 25 -0.80 -9.99 -34.79
CA LEU A 25 -1.18 -10.62 -33.52
C LEU A 25 -1.61 -9.51 -32.56
N ILE A 26 -2.93 -9.30 -32.42
CA ILE A 26 -3.47 -8.48 -31.35
C ILE A 26 -3.54 -9.36 -30.10
N LEU A 27 -2.49 -9.31 -29.29
CA LEU A 27 -2.55 -9.70 -27.88
C LEU A 27 -3.54 -8.75 -27.20
N MET A 28 -4.79 -9.19 -27.06
CA MET A 28 -5.79 -8.54 -26.23
C MET A 28 -5.34 -8.64 -24.77
N THR A 29 -4.52 -7.69 -24.31
CA THR A 29 -4.31 -7.45 -22.89
C THR A 29 -5.60 -6.88 -22.34
N ALA A 30 -6.50 -7.75 -21.89
CA ALA A 30 -7.67 -7.32 -21.14
C ALA A 30 -7.19 -6.49 -19.93
N PRO A 31 -7.68 -5.26 -19.74
CA PRO A 31 -7.34 -4.51 -18.56
C PRO A 31 -7.98 -5.21 -17.37
N VAL A 32 -7.16 -5.73 -16.46
CA VAL A 32 -7.61 -6.10 -15.11
C VAL A 32 -7.98 -4.78 -14.42
N LEU A 33 -9.21 -4.32 -14.64
CA LEU A 33 -9.79 -3.22 -13.87
C LEU A 33 -9.93 -3.72 -12.43
N ARG A 34 -8.90 -3.45 -11.62
CA ARG A 34 -8.99 -3.64 -10.18
C ARG A 34 -9.92 -2.55 -9.67
N ALA A 35 -11.19 -2.90 -9.45
CA ALA A 35 -12.14 -2.01 -8.80
C ALA A 35 -11.49 -1.45 -7.54
N ALA A 36 -11.36 -0.13 -7.48
CA ALA A 36 -10.96 0.54 -6.25
C ALA A 36 -12.02 0.20 -5.21
N GLU A 37 -11.66 -0.58 -4.19
CA GLU A 37 -12.55 -0.84 -3.06
C GLU A 37 -12.92 0.51 -2.44
N THR A 38 -14.22 0.85 -2.50
CA THR A 38 -14.74 2.08 -1.91
C THR A 38 -14.38 2.12 -0.42
N ALA A 39 -14.09 3.32 0.10
CA ALA A 39 -13.78 3.49 1.52
C ALA A 39 -14.89 2.86 2.39
N PRO A 40 -14.53 2.17 3.50
CA PRO A 40 -15.51 1.54 4.36
C PRO A 40 -16.46 2.57 4.96
N GLY A 41 -17.72 2.19 5.15
CA GLY A 41 -18.69 2.97 5.92
C GLY A 41 -18.29 3.08 7.41
N PRO A 42 -18.92 3.99 8.19
CA PRO A 42 -18.52 4.27 9.58
C PRO A 42 -18.49 3.03 10.49
N GLU A 43 -19.52 2.18 10.44
CA GLU A 43 -19.59 0.99 11.30
C GLU A 43 -18.51 -0.05 10.96
N ALA A 44 -18.30 -0.32 9.67
CA ALA A 44 -17.24 -1.21 9.23
C ALA A 44 -15.85 -0.68 9.62
N ARG A 45 -15.68 0.65 9.57
CA ARG A 45 -14.44 1.31 10.00
C ARG A 45 -14.21 1.15 11.50
N LYS A 46 -15.25 1.38 12.31
CA LYS A 46 -15.22 1.21 13.76
C LYS A 46 -14.83 -0.23 14.13
N ALA A 47 -15.51 -1.21 13.55
CA ALA A 47 -15.25 -2.63 13.81
C ALA A 47 -13.80 -3.02 13.47
N GLU A 48 -13.28 -2.51 12.35
CA GLU A 48 -11.89 -2.76 11.95
C GLU A 48 -10.88 -2.10 12.92
N LEU A 49 -11.14 -0.86 13.36
CA LEU A 49 -10.32 -0.19 14.37
C LEU A 49 -10.32 -0.97 15.69
N GLU A 50 -11.49 -1.37 16.20
CA GLU A 50 -11.64 -2.18 17.42
C GLU A 50 -10.82 -3.47 17.34
N ARG A 51 -10.99 -4.21 16.24
CA ARG A 51 -10.31 -5.47 15.99
C ARG A 51 -8.79 -5.30 15.97
N LEU A 52 -8.28 -4.29 15.28
CA LEU A 52 -6.84 -4.04 15.18
C LEU A 52 -6.23 -3.52 16.48
N ILE A 53 -6.94 -2.67 17.21
CA ILE A 53 -6.49 -2.19 18.53
C ILE A 53 -6.42 -3.36 19.53
N ALA A 54 -7.42 -4.24 19.52
CA ALA A 54 -7.41 -5.44 20.34
C ALA A 54 -6.24 -6.37 19.98
N PHE A 55 -5.99 -6.56 18.69
CA PHE A 55 -4.86 -7.35 18.19
C PHE A 55 -3.51 -6.75 18.60
N ASP A 56 -3.32 -5.44 18.43
CA ASP A 56 -2.09 -4.74 18.84
C ASP A 56 -1.77 -4.98 20.31
N ARG A 57 -2.78 -4.86 21.18
CA ARG A 57 -2.64 -5.06 22.63
C ARG A 57 -2.28 -6.51 22.99
N ALA A 58 -2.88 -7.48 22.32
CA ALA A 58 -2.69 -8.90 22.63
C ALA A 58 -1.39 -9.46 22.05
N THR A 59 -0.87 -8.87 20.99
CA THR A 59 0.24 -9.42 20.22
C THR A 59 1.58 -8.80 20.62
N LYS A 60 2.51 -9.68 21.00
CA LYS A 60 3.94 -9.37 21.12
C LYS A 60 4.68 -9.96 19.92
N LEU A 61 5.51 -9.14 19.29
CA LEU A 61 6.43 -9.58 18.24
C LEU A 61 7.75 -10.00 18.86
N ASP A 62 8.39 -11.02 18.31
CA ASP A 62 9.78 -11.37 18.62
C ASP A 62 10.77 -10.33 18.06
N ALA A 63 12.06 -10.51 18.34
CA ALA A 63 13.09 -9.55 17.95
C ALA A 63 13.22 -9.39 16.41
N GLU A 64 13.08 -10.47 15.64
CA GLU A 64 13.21 -10.38 14.17
C GLU A 64 11.98 -9.73 13.56
N GLN A 65 10.79 -10.08 14.05
CA GLN A 65 9.53 -9.45 13.67
C GLN A 65 9.52 -7.95 14.01
N GLN A 66 10.08 -7.55 15.15
CA GLN A 66 10.23 -6.14 15.52
C GLN A 66 11.14 -5.38 14.54
N LYS A 67 12.24 -5.98 14.07
CA LYS A 67 13.10 -5.36 13.05
C LYS A 67 12.34 -5.12 11.75
N VAL A 68 11.58 -6.11 11.27
CA VAL A 68 10.75 -5.96 10.06
C VAL A 68 9.74 -4.83 10.23
N MET A 69 9.06 -4.78 11.38
CA MET A 69 8.09 -3.71 11.66
C MET A 69 8.77 -2.32 11.73
N ALA A 70 9.93 -2.23 12.37
CA ALA A 70 10.69 -0.98 12.46
C ALA A 70 11.17 -0.50 11.08
N GLU A 71 11.72 -1.38 10.26
CA GLU A 71 12.15 -1.06 8.89
C GLU A 71 10.96 -0.63 8.01
N ALA A 72 9.80 -1.27 8.18
CA ALA A 72 8.60 -0.91 7.44
C ALA A 72 8.11 0.50 7.79
N LEU A 73 8.03 0.81 9.09
CA LEU A 73 7.33 1.99 9.62
C LEU A 73 8.22 3.23 9.83
N SER A 74 9.54 3.07 10.00
CA SER A 74 10.45 4.21 10.24
C SER A 74 10.45 5.29 9.15
N PRO A 75 10.36 4.97 7.84
CA PRO A 75 10.31 6.00 6.80
C PRO A 75 8.90 6.55 6.55
N MET A 76 7.88 6.02 7.23
CA MET A 76 6.54 6.56 7.16
C MET A 76 6.37 7.63 8.23
N PRO A 77 5.77 8.80 7.93
CA PRO A 77 5.34 9.71 8.98
C PRO A 77 4.26 9.06 9.84
N ALA A 78 4.11 9.54 11.08
CA ALA A 78 3.05 9.14 11.97
C ALA A 78 1.68 9.50 11.35
N PRO A 79 0.62 8.75 11.69
CA PRO A 79 -0.67 8.95 11.04
C PRO A 79 -1.31 10.33 11.37
N CYS A 80 -0.94 10.95 12.50
CA CYS A 80 -1.55 12.20 12.97
C CYS A 80 -0.65 13.44 12.91
N CYS A 81 0.65 13.28 12.61
CA CYS A 81 1.62 14.38 12.50
C CYS A 81 2.85 13.96 11.69
N SER A 82 3.59 14.93 11.15
CA SER A 82 4.85 14.70 10.42
C SER A 82 6.10 14.64 11.31
N ASP A 83 6.00 15.01 12.59
CA ASP A 83 7.16 15.20 13.47
C ASP A 83 7.81 13.88 13.93
N PHE A 84 7.03 12.80 13.88
CA PHE A 84 7.46 11.46 14.28
C PHE A 84 7.21 10.48 13.14
N SER A 85 7.96 9.38 13.14
CA SER A 85 7.66 8.26 12.25
C SER A 85 6.47 7.45 12.75
N ALA A 86 5.87 6.63 11.89
CA ALA A 86 4.88 5.63 12.28
C ALA A 86 5.45 4.59 13.27
N ALA A 87 6.76 4.36 13.27
CA ALA A 87 7.44 3.48 14.23
C ALA A 87 7.55 4.13 15.62
N THR A 88 7.70 5.45 15.68
CA THR A 88 7.99 6.21 16.91
C THR A 88 6.89 7.23 17.24
N CYS A 89 5.67 7.02 16.73
CA CYS A 89 4.55 7.92 16.95
C CYS A 89 4.33 8.11 18.45
N CYS A 90 4.43 9.36 18.91
CA CYS A 90 4.31 9.70 20.32
C CYS A 90 2.86 9.50 20.84
N CYS A 91 1.87 9.65 19.95
CA CYS A 91 0.47 9.52 20.29
C CYS A 91 0.06 8.05 20.33
N LYS A 92 -0.33 7.56 21.50
CA LYS A 92 -1.11 6.33 21.63
C LYS A 92 -2.59 6.62 21.33
N CYS A 93 -2.91 7.15 20.14
CA CYS A 93 -4.29 7.34 19.70
C CYS A 93 -4.85 6.04 19.08
N ASN A 94 -6.16 5.97 18.87
CA ASN A 94 -6.81 4.79 18.30
C ASN A 94 -6.33 4.48 16.87
N LEU A 95 -6.10 5.51 16.06
CA LEU A 95 -5.53 5.35 14.73
C LEU A 95 -4.11 4.75 14.76
N ALA A 96 -3.23 5.22 15.64
CA ALA A 96 -1.87 4.68 15.77
C ALA A 96 -1.88 3.23 16.29
N ARG A 97 -2.70 2.92 17.30
CA ARG A 97 -2.88 1.55 17.81
C ARG A 97 -3.37 0.60 16.73
N ALA A 98 -4.41 1.01 15.97
CA ALA A 98 -4.93 0.20 14.88
C ALA A 98 -3.90 0.00 13.76
N MET A 99 -3.14 1.05 13.41
CA MET A 99 -2.05 0.97 12.45
C MET A 99 -0.97 -0.04 12.89
N TRP A 100 -0.55 -0.01 14.16
CA TRP A 100 0.39 -0.98 14.71
C TRP A 100 -0.19 -2.40 14.73
N GLY A 101 -1.47 -2.56 15.06
CA GLY A 101 -2.18 -3.82 14.93
C GLY A 101 -2.14 -4.36 13.50
N ARG A 102 -2.37 -3.49 12.51
CA ARG A 102 -2.31 -3.86 11.09
C ARG A 102 -0.90 -4.28 10.67
N ALA A 103 0.12 -3.53 11.08
CA ALA A 103 1.50 -3.87 10.82
C ALA A 103 1.87 -5.23 11.43
N LYS A 104 1.50 -5.48 12.70
CA LYS A 104 1.72 -6.77 13.37
C LYS A 104 1.06 -7.94 12.63
N GLN A 105 -0.17 -7.77 12.12
CA GLN A 105 -0.83 -8.81 11.32
C GLN A 105 -0.03 -9.17 10.07
N LEU A 106 0.50 -8.17 9.36
CA LEU A 106 1.28 -8.37 8.14
C LEU A 106 2.63 -9.03 8.45
N VAL A 107 3.31 -8.58 9.50
CA VAL A 107 4.58 -9.17 9.96
C VAL A 107 4.39 -10.63 10.34
N LEU A 108 3.36 -10.96 11.13
CA LEU A 108 3.05 -12.34 11.52
C LEU A 108 2.63 -13.22 10.33
N ALA A 109 2.12 -12.61 9.26
CA ALA A 109 1.85 -13.30 8.00
C ALA A 109 3.13 -13.49 7.13
N GLY A 110 4.31 -13.22 7.67
CA GLY A 110 5.60 -13.41 6.98
C GLY A 110 5.89 -12.39 5.89
N ARG A 111 5.25 -11.21 5.92
CA ARG A 111 5.46 -10.15 4.93
C ARG A 111 6.79 -9.43 5.15
N SER A 112 7.44 -9.07 4.06
CA SER A 112 8.64 -8.23 4.07
C SER A 112 8.34 -6.80 4.54
N ALA A 113 9.37 -6.06 4.94
CA ALA A 113 9.21 -4.66 5.38
C ALA A 113 8.54 -3.78 4.31
N ALA A 114 8.86 -3.97 3.04
CA ALA A 114 8.25 -3.25 1.92
C ALA A 114 6.75 -3.58 1.77
N GLU A 115 6.36 -4.86 1.88
CA GLU A 115 4.96 -5.28 1.83
C GLU A 115 4.17 -4.79 3.06
N VAL A 116 4.78 -4.81 4.25
CA VAL A 116 4.18 -4.26 5.47
C VAL A 116 3.91 -2.76 5.30
N ARG A 117 4.92 -2.00 4.85
CA ARG A 117 4.82 -0.56 4.59
C ARG A 117 3.68 -0.26 3.61
N LYS A 118 3.66 -0.94 2.47
CA LYS A 118 2.61 -0.79 1.47
C LYS A 118 1.23 -1.12 2.06
N GLY A 119 1.11 -2.23 2.77
CA GLY A 119 -0.16 -2.67 3.34
C GLY A 119 -0.70 -1.75 4.43
N VAL A 120 0.17 -1.08 5.18
CA VAL A 120 -0.20 -0.05 6.16
C VAL A 120 -0.62 1.24 5.46
N HIS A 121 0.13 1.69 4.44
CA HIS A 121 -0.24 2.86 3.64
C HIS A 121 -1.60 2.69 2.96
N ASP A 122 -1.82 1.56 2.29
CA ASP A 122 -3.09 1.23 1.63
C ASP A 122 -4.25 1.21 2.64
N TRP A 123 -4.00 0.70 3.86
CA TRP A 123 -5.00 0.69 4.93
C TRP A 123 -5.32 2.11 5.43
N LEU A 124 -4.30 2.93 5.70
CA LEU A 124 -4.46 4.33 6.11
C LEU A 124 -5.27 5.13 5.08
N ALA A 125 -4.99 4.95 3.79
CA ALA A 125 -5.71 5.63 2.71
C ALA A 125 -7.21 5.27 2.66
N ARG A 126 -7.59 4.03 3.03
CA ARG A 126 -9.01 3.64 3.16
C ARG A 126 -9.65 4.18 4.43
N MET A 127 -8.88 4.32 5.51
CA MET A 127 -9.38 4.85 6.78
C MET A 127 -9.67 6.34 6.70
N ASN A 128 -8.87 7.09 5.94
CA ASN A 128 -9.12 8.50 5.67
C ASN A 128 -8.73 8.90 4.24
N PRO A 129 -9.75 9.14 3.38
CA PRO A 129 -9.52 9.61 2.02
C PRO A 129 -8.85 10.98 1.92
N SER A 130 -8.91 11.82 2.96
CA SER A 130 -8.24 13.14 2.96
C SER A 130 -6.72 13.06 3.21
N GLY A 131 -6.17 11.85 3.39
CA GLY A 131 -4.76 11.61 3.66
C GLY A 131 -4.37 11.73 5.14
N PHE A 132 -3.14 11.35 5.45
CA PHE A 132 -2.55 11.38 6.80
C PHE A 132 -1.08 11.81 6.76
N ALA A 133 -0.57 12.24 7.93
CA ALA A 133 0.63 13.08 8.17
C ALA A 133 0.45 14.60 8.01
N GLY A 134 -0.77 15.10 8.27
CA GLY A 134 -1.04 16.53 8.47
C GLY A 134 -0.66 17.01 9.88
N ASP A 135 -1.51 17.82 10.51
CA ASP A 135 -1.27 18.43 11.83
C ASP A 135 -2.43 18.19 12.82
N ALA A 136 -3.21 17.12 12.60
CA ALA A 136 -4.38 16.76 13.42
C ALA A 136 -4.04 16.67 14.92
N CYS A 137 -2.83 16.19 15.26
CA CYS A 137 -2.34 16.18 16.62
C CYS A 137 -2.26 17.60 17.21
N HIS A 138 -1.61 18.53 16.50
CA HIS A 138 -1.37 19.91 16.94
C HIS A 138 -2.64 20.74 17.01
N LYS A 139 -3.63 20.41 16.16
CA LYS A 139 -4.96 21.04 16.17
C LYS A 139 -5.92 20.47 17.23
N GLY A 140 -5.50 19.45 17.98
CA GLY A 140 -6.36 18.81 18.98
C GLY A 140 -7.53 18.00 18.38
N HIS A 141 -7.41 17.55 17.13
CA HIS A 141 -8.44 16.77 16.45
C HIS A 141 -8.48 15.29 16.89
N CYS A 142 -7.77 14.93 17.95
CA CYS A 142 -7.64 13.56 18.43
C CYS A 142 -8.99 12.85 18.65
N GLY A 143 -10.01 13.57 19.14
CA GLY A 143 -11.35 13.03 19.40
C GLY A 143 -12.28 12.96 18.18
N ARG A 144 -11.84 13.45 17.01
CA ARG A 144 -12.65 13.38 15.78
C ARG A 144 -12.57 12.00 15.15
N GLY A 145 -13.56 11.69 14.31
CA GLY A 145 -13.59 10.50 13.49
C GLY A 145 -12.36 10.36 12.61
N VAL A 146 -11.85 9.14 12.41
CA VAL A 146 -10.64 8.94 11.58
C VAL A 146 -10.84 9.40 10.14
N SER A 147 -12.07 9.35 9.62
CA SER A 147 -12.44 9.87 8.30
C SER A 147 -12.71 11.37 8.23
N LYS A 148 -12.63 12.07 9.37
CA LYS A 148 -12.96 13.48 9.54
C LYS A 148 -11.77 14.24 10.10
N ASP A 149 -10.59 13.99 9.55
CA ASP A 149 -9.32 14.60 9.99
C ASP A 149 -9.07 14.37 11.50
N GLY A 150 -9.33 13.15 11.96
CA GLY A 150 -9.24 12.77 13.37
C GLY A 150 -8.40 11.53 13.62
N CYS A 151 -8.16 11.25 14.90
CA CYS A 151 -7.43 10.06 15.33
C CYS A 151 -8.34 8.96 15.90
N GLY A 152 -9.64 9.20 15.92
CA GLY A 152 -10.66 8.27 16.43
C GLY A 152 -10.67 8.13 17.94
N GLY A 153 -10.11 9.08 18.68
CA GLY A 153 -10.04 9.08 20.15
C GLY A 153 -8.69 8.65 20.72
N MET A 154 -8.43 9.05 21.96
CA MET A 154 -7.23 8.67 22.72
C MET A 154 -7.44 7.41 23.59
N ARG A 155 -8.70 7.08 23.90
CA ARG A 155 -9.06 5.93 24.72
C ARG A 155 -9.41 4.73 23.84
N ALA A 156 -8.80 3.59 24.10
CA ALA A 156 -9.01 2.37 23.32
C ALA A 156 -10.44 1.81 23.42
N ASP A 157 -11.20 2.17 24.46
CA ASP A 157 -12.59 1.78 24.69
C ASP A 157 -13.62 2.76 24.11
N HIS A 158 -13.15 3.85 23.47
CA HIS A 158 -14.01 4.86 22.87
C HIS A 158 -13.47 5.25 21.49
N ILE A 159 -14.10 4.73 20.44
CA ILE A 159 -13.68 4.93 19.05
C ILE A 159 -14.69 5.78 18.29
N THR A 160 -14.18 6.82 17.65
CA THR A 160 -14.92 7.63 16.68
C THR A 160 -14.46 7.25 15.26
N PRO A 161 -15.29 6.61 14.43
CA PRO A 161 -14.91 6.21 13.07
C PRO A 161 -14.91 7.38 12.06
#